data_AF-A0A7X3PYC0-F1
#
_entry.id   AF-A0A7X3PYC0-F1
#
_cell.length_a   1.000
_cell.length_b   1.000
_cell.length_c   1.000
_cell.angle_alpha   90.00
_cell.angle_beta   90.00
_cell.angle_gamma   90.00
#
_symmetry.space_group_name_H-M   'P 1'
#
loop_
_entity.id
_entity.type
_entity.pdbx_description
1 polymer ?
#
loop_
_entity_poly.entity_id
_entity_poly.type
_entity_poly.pdbx_seq_one_letter_code
_entity_poly.pdbx_strand_id
1 'polypeptide(L)'
;MLLRVGRHSGAEAVTLNGVRNIKNESQPRTFWLAAEEQNASSKMVPFGWLLIEIDPTDDLHSMLEEFTRQSSEADRRWLKSQQDRVKAIQARLRQQEQDEKEKVRRQEQARLAKEKEEQERQAHLASMTEEQRAVEELKSWTEEDRAKQELKPQGRVPCRLNELLNKATDWPIESRVALCDLAENIYRELGMLKGKQGKDRKARIQKLRE
;
A
#
# COMPACT_ATOMS: atom_id res chain seq x y z
N MET A 1 7.84 -61.46 17.61
CA MET A 1 6.88 -60.67 16.81
C MET A 1 6.90 -61.15 15.37
N LEU A 2 5.74 -61.50 14.80
CA LEU A 2 5.62 -61.90 13.40
C LEU A 2 5.26 -60.67 12.55
N LEU A 3 6.06 -60.37 11.53
CA LEU A 3 5.86 -59.24 10.63
C LEU A 3 5.71 -59.71 9.18
N ARG A 4 5.04 -58.86 8.38
CA ARG A 4 4.94 -59.00 6.93
C ARG A 4 5.69 -57.85 6.27
N VAL A 5 6.63 -58.14 5.39
CA VAL A 5 7.45 -57.12 4.73
C VAL A 5 7.63 -57.37 3.23
N GLY A 6 8.08 -56.32 2.53
CA GLY A 6 8.42 -56.36 1.12
C GLY A 6 7.30 -55.88 0.20
N ARG A 7 7.66 -55.71 -1.08
CA ARG A 7 6.81 -55.14 -2.15
C ARG A 7 5.48 -55.86 -2.37
N HIS A 8 5.40 -57.13 -1.98
CA HIS A 8 4.24 -58.00 -2.16
C HIS A 8 3.30 -58.02 -0.94
N SER A 9 3.49 -57.09 -0.01
CA SER A 9 2.57 -56.87 1.11
C SER A 9 1.42 -55.98 0.66
N GLY A 10 0.20 -56.27 1.11
CA GLY A 10 -0.96 -55.43 0.81
C GLY A 10 -0.88 -54.07 1.50
N ALA A 11 -1.73 -53.14 1.06
CA ALA A 11 -1.75 -51.76 1.55
C ALA A 11 -2.06 -51.69 3.06
N GLU A 12 -2.77 -52.68 3.59
CA GLU A 12 -3.05 -52.87 5.01
C GLU A 12 -1.80 -53.12 5.85
N ALA A 13 -0.75 -53.72 5.29
CA ALA A 13 0.49 -54.01 6.02
C ALA A 13 1.46 -52.82 6.07
N VAL A 14 1.20 -51.76 5.29
CA VAL A 14 2.11 -50.60 5.13
C VAL A 14 1.44 -49.26 5.46
N THR A 15 0.20 -49.28 5.98
CA THR A 15 -0.56 -48.06 6.30
C THR A 15 -0.83 -47.99 7.79
N LEU A 16 -0.55 -46.83 8.40
CA LEU A 16 -0.89 -46.57 9.80
C LEU A 16 -2.39 -46.37 9.95
N ASN A 17 -2.96 -46.99 10.99
CA ASN A 17 -4.38 -46.84 11.33
C ASN A 17 -4.75 -45.36 11.51
N GLY A 18 -5.83 -44.93 10.86
CA GLY A 18 -6.35 -43.55 10.96
C GLY A 18 -5.72 -42.53 10.02
N VAL A 19 -4.61 -42.84 9.34
CA VAL A 19 -3.94 -41.92 8.38
C VAL A 19 -4.57 -41.99 6.99
N ARG A 20 -5.09 -43.16 6.61
CA ARG A 20 -5.72 -43.37 5.30
C ARG A 20 -6.86 -44.39 5.43
N ASN A 21 -8.02 -44.08 4.85
CA ASN A 21 -9.14 -45.01 4.78
C ASN A 21 -8.98 -45.89 3.53
N ILE A 22 -8.60 -47.15 3.73
CA ILE A 22 -8.49 -48.16 2.66
C ILE A 22 -9.74 -49.02 2.72
N LYS A 23 -10.50 -49.06 1.61
CA LYS A 23 -11.62 -49.99 1.47
C LYS A 23 -11.05 -51.41 1.35
N ASN A 24 -11.08 -52.16 2.44
CA ASN A 24 -10.71 -53.56 2.43
C ASN A 24 -11.91 -54.39 1.95
N GLU A 25 -11.73 -55.18 0.90
CA GLU A 25 -12.61 -56.30 0.61
C GLU A 25 -12.34 -57.42 1.63
N SER A 26 -13.35 -58.18 2.03
CA SER A 26 -13.24 -59.16 3.14
C SER A 26 -12.27 -60.31 2.88
N GLN A 27 -11.79 -60.48 1.64
CA GLN A 27 -10.86 -61.54 1.26
C GLN A 27 -9.77 -61.02 0.30
N PRO A 28 -8.50 -61.38 0.52
CA PRO A 28 -7.43 -61.03 -0.40
C PRO A 28 -7.59 -61.77 -1.73
N ARG A 29 -7.54 -61.04 -2.85
CA ARG A 29 -7.67 -61.61 -4.21
C ARG A 29 -6.39 -62.23 -4.77
N THR A 30 -5.24 -61.99 -4.15
CA THR A 30 -3.94 -62.43 -4.65
C THR A 30 -3.05 -62.86 -3.49
N PHE A 31 -2.53 -64.08 -3.57
CA PHE A 31 -1.55 -64.61 -2.63
C PHE A 31 -0.19 -64.73 -3.31
N TRP A 32 0.85 -64.22 -2.65
CA TRP A 32 2.22 -64.35 -3.10
C TRP A 32 2.88 -65.50 -2.35
N LEU A 33 3.18 -66.57 -3.08
CA LEU A 33 3.83 -67.75 -2.56
C LEU A 33 5.25 -67.87 -3.15
N ALA A 34 6.18 -68.35 -2.34
CA ALA A 34 7.53 -68.70 -2.72
C ALA A 34 7.60 -70.21 -2.93
N ALA A 35 8.36 -70.63 -3.92
CA ALA A 35 8.66 -72.03 -4.17
C ALA A 35 10.14 -72.18 -4.53
N GLU A 36 10.69 -73.38 -4.32
CA GLU A 36 12.08 -73.68 -4.70
C GLU A 36 12.25 -73.75 -6.23
N GLU A 37 11.19 -74.13 -6.96
CA GLU A 37 11.18 -74.23 -8.41
C GLU A 37 10.11 -73.33 -9.03
N GLN A 38 10.40 -72.76 -10.21
CA GLN A 38 9.54 -71.79 -10.88
C GLN A 38 8.14 -72.33 -11.24
N ASN A 39 8.01 -73.64 -11.48
CA ASN A 39 6.76 -74.29 -11.88
C ASN A 39 6.16 -75.18 -10.79
N ALA A 40 6.58 -75.01 -9.53
CA ALA A 40 6.05 -75.80 -8.42
C ALA A 40 4.57 -75.49 -8.19
N SER A 41 3.73 -76.53 -8.16
CA SER A 41 2.31 -76.46 -7.83
C SER A 41 1.99 -76.95 -6.42
N SER A 42 3.01 -77.39 -5.67
CA SER A 42 2.89 -77.89 -4.30
C SER A 42 4.08 -77.41 -3.44
N LYS A 43 3.95 -77.50 -2.11
CA LYS A 43 4.98 -77.09 -1.12
C LYS A 43 5.41 -75.60 -1.20
N MET A 44 4.53 -74.74 -1.70
CA MET A 44 4.79 -73.30 -1.73
C MET A 44 4.51 -72.66 -0.37
N VAL A 45 5.34 -71.71 0.05
CA VAL A 45 5.21 -71.02 1.35
C VAL A 45 4.85 -69.54 1.15
N PRO A 46 4.07 -68.91 2.04
CA PRO A 46 3.76 -67.49 1.92
C PRO A 46 5.03 -66.61 1.93
N PHE A 47 5.25 -65.82 0.87
CA PHE A 47 6.51 -65.10 0.64
C PHE A 47 6.58 -63.77 1.41
N GLY A 48 7.54 -63.54 2.32
CA GLY A 48 7.74 -62.22 2.97
C GLY A 48 7.22 -62.11 4.40
N TRP A 49 7.04 -63.25 5.09
CA TRP A 49 6.87 -63.27 6.54
C TRP A 49 8.23 -63.29 7.24
N LEU A 50 8.36 -62.53 8.33
CA LEU A 50 9.52 -62.49 9.19
C LEU A 50 9.11 -62.79 10.62
N LEU A 51 9.81 -63.71 11.27
CA LEU A 51 9.75 -63.85 12.72
C LEU A 51 10.89 -63.05 13.32
N ILE A 52 10.55 -61.98 14.04
CA ILE A 52 11.51 -61.17 14.80
C ILE A 52 11.43 -61.62 16.25
N GLU A 53 12.51 -62.20 16.74
CA GLU A 53 12.71 -62.44 18.16
C GLU A 53 13.68 -61.36 18.65
N ILE A 54 13.19 -60.51 19.55
CA ILE A 54 14.06 -59.58 20.28
C ILE A 54 14.56 -60.38 21.46
N ASP A 55 15.83 -60.77 21.43
CA ASP A 55 16.52 -61.22 22.64
C ASP A 55 17.00 -59.95 23.37
N PRO A 56 16.35 -59.54 24.47
CA PRO A 56 16.70 -58.31 25.16
C PRO A 56 18.01 -58.52 25.90
N THR A 57 19.11 -58.36 25.19
CA THR A 57 20.41 -58.07 25.78
C THR A 57 20.48 -56.56 26.04
N ASP A 58 21.12 -56.16 27.15
CA ASP A 58 21.32 -54.74 27.48
C ASP A 58 22.05 -53.98 26.34
N ASP A 59 22.81 -54.71 25.52
CA ASP A 59 23.54 -54.20 24.36
C ASP A 59 22.60 -53.81 23.18
N LEU A 60 21.54 -54.59 22.93
CA LEU A 60 20.58 -54.30 21.86
C LEU A 60 19.77 -53.02 22.15
N HIS A 61 19.40 -52.80 23.41
CA HIS A 61 18.68 -51.59 23.80
C HIS A 61 19.55 -50.34 23.61
N SER A 62 20.81 -50.42 24.05
CA SER A 62 21.78 -49.32 23.92
C SER A 62 22.06 -48.99 22.44
N MET A 63 22.21 -50.01 21.59
CA MET A 63 22.40 -49.85 20.15
C MET A 63 21.18 -49.21 19.46
N LEU A 64 19.95 -49.60 19.84
CA LEU A 64 18.73 -49.03 19.27
C LEU A 64 18.51 -47.57 19.69
N GLU A 65 18.83 -47.21 20.93
CA GLU A 65 18.80 -45.82 21.38
C GLU A 65 19.81 -44.95 20.62
N GLU A 66 21.02 -45.45 20.43
CA GLU A 66 22.07 -44.75 19.69
C GLU A 66 21.70 -44.59 18.21
N PHE A 67 21.19 -45.64 17.57
CA PHE A 67 20.69 -45.59 16.20
C PHE A 67 19.54 -44.59 16.05
N THR A 68 18.57 -44.59 16.97
CA THR A 68 17.45 -43.64 16.96
C THR A 68 17.95 -42.21 17.16
N ARG A 69 18.91 -42.00 18.07
CA ARG A 69 19.53 -40.69 18.31
C ARG A 69 20.23 -40.16 17.05
N GLN A 70 21.03 -41.00 16.39
CA GLN A 70 21.76 -40.66 15.17
C GLN A 70 20.82 -40.42 13.97
N SER A 71 19.79 -41.26 13.82
CA SER A 71 18.78 -41.15 12.77
C SER A 71 17.89 -39.89 12.92
N SER A 72 17.62 -39.47 14.16
CA SER A 72 16.72 -38.34 14.46
C SER A 72 17.26 -36.95 14.13
N GLU A 73 18.54 -36.80 13.77
CA GLU A 73 19.11 -35.47 13.48
C GLU A 73 18.48 -34.82 12.25
N ALA A 74 18.24 -35.59 11.18
CA ALA A 74 17.61 -35.10 9.97
C ALA A 74 16.17 -34.63 10.25
N ASP A 75 15.44 -35.42 11.03
CA ASP A 75 14.06 -35.11 11.44
C ASP A 75 14.01 -33.86 12.33
N ARG A 76 14.96 -33.71 13.27
CA ARG A 76 15.07 -32.51 14.12
C ARG A 76 15.38 -31.26 13.29
N ARG A 77 16.30 -31.35 12.32
CA ARG A 77 16.61 -30.25 11.40
C ARG A 77 15.40 -29.88 10.55
N TRP A 78 14.69 -30.88 10.03
CA TRP A 78 13.47 -30.67 9.26
C TRP A 78 12.38 -30.00 10.09
N LEU A 79 12.11 -30.48 11.31
CA LEU A 79 11.10 -29.90 12.20
C LEU A 79 11.43 -28.45 12.56
N LYS A 80 12.71 -28.16 12.87
CA LYS A 80 13.19 -26.80 13.13
C LYS A 80 12.98 -25.89 11.92
N SER A 81 13.31 -26.37 10.71
CA SER A 81 13.07 -25.63 9.47
C SER A 81 11.57 -25.33 9.24
N GLN A 82 10.67 -26.28 9.54
CA GLN A 82 9.23 -26.01 9.46
C GLN A 82 8.78 -24.95 10.46
N GLN A 83 9.27 -25.00 11.70
CA GLN A 83 8.96 -23.99 12.72
C GLN A 83 9.45 -22.59 12.30
N ASP A 84 10.67 -22.51 11.77
CA ASP A 84 11.25 -21.25 11.30
C ASP A 84 10.46 -20.69 10.10
N ARG A 85 10.02 -21.54 9.17
CA ARG A 85 9.14 -21.13 8.06
C ARG A 85 7.81 -20.57 8.57
N VAL A 86 7.16 -21.23 9.52
CA VAL A 86 5.89 -20.76 10.09
C VAL A 86 6.08 -19.40 10.77
N LYS A 87 7.14 -19.23 11.57
CA LYS A 87 7.46 -17.95 12.22
C LYS A 87 7.73 -16.84 11.19
N ALA A 88 8.47 -17.13 10.13
CA ALA A 88 8.76 -16.16 9.08
C ALA A 88 7.50 -15.71 8.34
N ILE A 89 6.58 -16.64 8.03
CA ILE A 89 5.29 -16.33 7.42
C ILE A 89 4.45 -15.45 8.35
N GLN A 90 4.37 -15.79 9.64
CA GLN A 90 3.64 -14.99 10.62
C GLN A 90 4.22 -13.58 10.77
N ALA A 91 5.54 -13.43 10.81
CA ALA A 91 6.19 -12.13 10.87
C ALA A 91 5.87 -11.27 9.64
N ARG A 92 5.90 -11.88 8.44
CA ARG A 92 5.57 -11.20 7.18
C ARG A 92 4.12 -10.72 7.15
N LEU A 93 3.17 -11.54 7.61
CA LEU A 93 1.76 -11.17 7.68
C LEU A 93 1.55 -9.98 8.63
N ARG A 94 2.16 -10.02 9.83
CA ARG A 94 2.08 -8.90 10.78
C ARG A 94 2.65 -7.61 10.21
N GLN A 95 3.76 -7.70 9.47
CA GLN A 95 4.35 -6.53 8.83
C GLN A 95 3.43 -5.95 7.75
N GLN A 96 2.83 -6.80 6.92
CA GLN A 96 1.87 -6.37 5.90
C GLN A 96 0.66 -5.67 6.52
N GLU A 97 0.09 -6.21 7.60
CA GLU A 97 -1.02 -5.57 8.33
C GLU A 97 -0.64 -4.20 8.91
N GLN A 98 0.59 -4.06 9.41
CA GLN A 98 1.10 -2.78 9.93
C GLN A 98 1.27 -1.74 8.80
N ASP A 99 1.86 -2.15 7.68
CA ASP A 99 2.06 -1.29 6.51
C ASP A 99 0.72 -0.82 5.92
N GLU A 100 -0.29 -1.70 5.86
CA GLU A 100 -1.64 -1.35 5.40
C GLU A 100 -2.32 -0.35 6.35
N LYS A 101 -2.26 -0.60 7.67
CA LYS A 101 -2.80 0.34 8.67
C LYS A 101 -2.13 1.71 8.58
N GLU A 102 -0.81 1.76 8.38
CA GLU A 102 -0.10 3.02 8.23
C GLU A 102 -0.47 3.76 6.94
N LYS A 103 -0.61 3.04 5.82
CA LYS A 103 -1.09 3.62 4.56
C LYS A 103 -2.48 4.22 4.71
N VAL A 104 -3.42 3.50 5.35
CA VAL A 104 -4.78 4.00 5.60
C VAL A 104 -4.73 5.26 6.47
N ARG A 105 -3.98 5.23 7.58
CA ARG A 105 -3.82 6.40 8.46
C ARG A 105 -3.26 7.60 7.72
N ARG A 106 -2.25 7.40 6.86
CA ARG A 106 -1.64 8.47 6.06
C ARG A 106 -2.60 9.02 5.01
N GLN A 107 -3.39 8.16 4.36
CA GLN A 107 -4.42 8.59 3.40
C GLN A 107 -5.53 9.39 4.08
N GLU A 108 -5.99 8.96 5.25
CA GLU A 108 -7.01 9.67 6.02
C GLU A 108 -6.51 11.04 6.50
N GLN A 109 -5.29 11.11 7.04
CA GLN A 109 -4.66 12.38 7.39
C GLN A 109 -4.51 13.32 6.20
N ALA A 110 -4.12 12.80 5.03
CA ALA A 110 -4.03 13.58 3.80
C ALA A 110 -5.41 14.06 3.32
N ARG A 111 -6.46 13.24 3.47
CA ARG A 111 -7.83 13.63 3.11
C ARG A 111 -8.33 14.76 4.03
N LEU A 112 -8.15 14.61 5.34
CA LEU A 112 -8.51 15.64 6.32
C LEU A 112 -7.73 16.95 6.10
N ALA A 113 -6.44 16.87 5.76
CA ALA A 113 -5.65 18.05 5.43
C ALA A 113 -6.18 18.76 4.17
N LYS A 114 -6.50 18.01 3.11
CA LYS A 114 -7.11 18.57 1.89
C LYS A 114 -8.49 19.18 2.14
N GLU A 115 -9.32 18.52 2.95
CA GLU A 115 -10.64 19.04 3.33
C GLU A 115 -10.50 20.35 4.12
N LYS A 116 -9.55 20.45 5.06
CA LYS A 116 -9.27 21.70 5.77
C LYS A 116 -8.76 22.80 4.84
N GLU A 117 -7.81 22.50 3.97
CA GLU A 117 -7.28 23.45 3.00
C GLU A 117 -8.37 23.95 2.04
N GLU A 118 -9.28 23.06 1.61
CA GLU A 118 -10.42 23.43 0.78
C GLU A 118 -11.45 24.25 1.56
N GLN A 119 -11.72 23.93 2.82
CA GLN A 119 -12.57 24.75 3.70
C GLN A 119 -11.96 26.13 3.94
N GLU A 120 -10.65 26.23 4.14
CA GLU A 120 -9.94 27.50 4.28
C GLU A 120 -10.00 28.30 2.97
N ARG A 121 -9.82 27.66 1.82
CA ARG A 121 -10.02 28.30 0.51
C ARG A 121 -11.46 28.78 0.32
N GLN A 122 -12.45 27.95 0.64
CA GLN A 122 -13.86 28.32 0.51
C GLN A 122 -14.25 29.41 1.49
N ALA A 123 -13.75 29.38 2.74
CA ALA A 123 -13.93 30.44 3.71
C ALA A 123 -13.26 31.73 3.24
N HIS A 124 -12.07 31.66 2.65
CA HIS A 124 -11.40 32.81 2.06
C HIS A 124 -12.20 33.38 0.88
N LEU A 125 -12.68 32.55 -0.03
CA LEU A 125 -13.49 32.95 -1.19
C LEU A 125 -14.89 33.48 -0.81
N ALA A 126 -15.48 32.96 0.27
CA ALA A 126 -16.74 33.44 0.85
C ALA A 126 -16.54 34.73 1.65
N SER A 127 -15.37 34.91 2.28
CA SER A 127 -14.97 36.18 2.90
C SER A 127 -14.57 37.24 1.89
N MET A 128 -14.19 36.83 0.66
CA MET A 128 -13.93 37.74 -0.43
C MET A 128 -15.22 38.40 -0.88
N THR A 129 -15.36 39.66 -0.50
CA THR A 129 -16.43 40.53 -0.98
C THR A 129 -16.28 40.81 -2.48
N GLU A 130 -17.33 41.27 -3.14
CA GLU A 130 -17.31 41.53 -4.59
C GLU A 130 -16.22 42.53 -4.99
N GLU A 131 -15.88 43.47 -4.10
CA GLU A 131 -14.82 44.45 -4.28
C GLU A 131 -13.42 43.78 -4.28
N GLN A 132 -13.19 42.82 -3.39
CA GLN A 132 -11.93 42.09 -3.31
C GLN A 132 -11.71 41.20 -4.54
N ARG A 133 -12.77 40.57 -5.05
CA ARG A 133 -12.72 39.79 -6.31
C ARG A 133 -12.36 40.67 -7.51
N ALA A 134 -12.91 41.87 -7.59
CA ALA A 134 -12.62 42.80 -8.68
C ALA A 134 -11.15 43.28 -8.67
N VAL A 135 -10.55 43.46 -7.49
CA VAL A 135 -9.12 43.79 -7.35
C VAL A 135 -8.24 42.60 -7.77
N GLU A 136 -8.60 41.38 -7.38
CA GLU A 136 -7.84 40.17 -7.71
C GLU A 136 -7.94 39.81 -9.21
N GLU A 137 -9.12 39.99 -9.83
CA GLU A 137 -9.29 39.90 -11.28
C GLU A 137 -8.40 40.89 -12.03
N LEU A 138 -8.31 42.13 -11.54
CA LEU A 138 -7.43 43.12 -12.16
C LEU A 138 -5.95 42.75 -12.01
N LYS A 139 -5.54 42.16 -10.87
CA LYS A 139 -4.18 41.63 -10.68
C LYS A 139 -3.87 40.52 -11.66
N SER A 140 -4.73 39.51 -11.79
CA SER A 140 -4.50 38.39 -12.69
C SER A 140 -4.37 38.84 -14.14
N TRP A 141 -5.22 39.77 -14.59
CA TRP A 141 -5.10 40.35 -15.93
C TRP A 141 -3.80 41.11 -16.13
N THR A 142 -3.33 41.81 -15.08
CA THR A 142 -2.05 42.53 -15.11
C THR A 142 -0.87 41.56 -15.23
N GLU A 143 -0.88 40.46 -14.48
CA GLU A 143 0.16 39.43 -14.54
C GLU A 143 0.17 38.70 -15.88
N GLU A 144 -1.00 38.35 -16.42
CA GLU A 144 -1.13 37.76 -17.75
C GLU A 144 -0.58 38.69 -18.84
N ASP A 145 -0.94 39.98 -18.81
CA ASP A 145 -0.46 40.97 -19.78
C ASP A 145 1.03 41.28 -19.61
N ARG A 146 1.53 41.25 -18.38
CA ARG A 146 2.95 41.38 -18.11
C ARG A 146 3.73 40.18 -18.67
N ALA A 147 3.24 38.96 -18.44
CA ALA A 147 3.87 37.74 -18.95
C ALA A 147 3.91 37.70 -20.49
N LYS A 148 2.85 38.18 -21.14
CA LYS A 148 2.75 38.27 -22.61
C LYS A 148 3.43 39.53 -23.19
N GLN A 149 3.96 40.43 -22.36
CA GLN A 149 4.47 41.74 -22.77
C GLN A 149 3.44 42.60 -23.53
N GLU A 150 2.15 42.40 -23.26
CA GLU A 150 1.03 43.11 -23.89
C GLU A 150 0.46 44.24 -23.03
N LEU A 151 1.07 44.51 -21.87
CA LEU A 151 0.68 45.58 -20.97
C LEU A 151 0.90 46.95 -21.65
N LYS A 152 -0.17 47.51 -22.20
CA LYS A 152 -0.16 48.76 -22.98
C LYS A 152 -1.04 49.84 -22.33
N PRO A 153 -0.70 51.14 -22.48
CA PRO A 153 -1.46 52.25 -21.89
C PRO A 153 -2.94 52.34 -22.28
N GLN A 154 -3.33 51.77 -23.44
CA GLN A 154 -4.72 51.71 -23.92
C GLN A 154 -5.27 50.27 -23.97
N GLY A 155 -4.66 49.35 -23.21
CA GLY A 155 -5.09 47.95 -23.14
C GLY A 155 -6.27 47.71 -22.19
N ARG A 156 -6.66 46.44 -22.04
CA ARG A 156 -7.77 46.03 -21.17
C ARG A 156 -7.53 46.37 -19.69
N VAL A 157 -6.28 46.24 -19.21
CA VAL A 157 -5.91 46.47 -17.81
C VAL A 157 -6.12 47.93 -17.38
N PRO A 158 -5.58 48.97 -18.07
CA PRO A 158 -5.84 50.36 -17.71
C PRO A 158 -7.31 50.79 -17.85
N CYS A 159 -8.05 50.22 -18.81
CA CYS A 159 -9.47 50.49 -18.97
C CYS A 159 -10.28 50.00 -17.75
N ARG A 160 -10.09 48.72 -17.39
CA ARG A 160 -10.71 48.10 -16.22
C ARG A 160 -10.31 48.81 -14.92
N LEU A 161 -9.04 49.18 -14.77
CA LEU A 161 -8.56 49.94 -13.62
C LEU A 161 -9.30 51.28 -13.45
N ASN A 162 -9.51 52.04 -14.53
CA ASN A 162 -10.24 53.30 -14.46
C ASN A 162 -11.73 53.10 -14.10
N GLU A 163 -12.35 52.03 -14.60
CA GLU A 163 -13.73 51.66 -14.22
C GLU A 163 -13.84 51.34 -12.73
N LEU A 164 -12.92 50.53 -12.21
CA LEU A 164 -12.89 50.18 -10.79
C LEU A 164 -12.61 51.40 -9.91
N LEU A 165 -11.68 52.28 -10.30
CA LEU A 165 -11.42 53.54 -9.61
C LEU A 165 -12.62 54.52 -9.63
N ASN A 166 -13.59 54.37 -10.55
CA ASN A 166 -14.83 55.16 -10.53
C ASN A 166 -15.82 54.58 -9.51
N LYS A 167 -15.93 53.25 -9.46
CA LYS A 167 -16.85 52.52 -8.57
C LYS A 167 -16.35 52.45 -7.12
N ALA A 168 -15.04 52.57 -6.91
CA ALA A 168 -14.40 52.41 -5.61
C ALA A 168 -14.71 53.50 -4.57
N THR A 169 -15.50 54.53 -4.93
CA THR A 169 -15.87 55.60 -3.98
C THR A 169 -16.67 55.06 -2.79
N ASP A 170 -17.52 54.06 -3.03
CA ASP A 170 -18.41 53.46 -2.01
C ASP A 170 -17.84 52.16 -1.40
N TRP A 171 -16.59 51.83 -1.70
CA TRP A 171 -15.98 50.58 -1.26
C TRP A 171 -15.41 50.66 0.17
N PRO A 172 -15.33 49.52 0.87
CA PRO A 172 -14.61 49.44 2.15
C PRO A 172 -13.16 49.93 2.01
N ILE A 173 -12.65 50.61 3.05
CA ILE A 173 -11.33 51.25 3.08
C ILE A 173 -10.22 50.26 2.67
N GLU A 174 -10.28 49.02 3.16
CA GLU A 174 -9.29 47.97 2.85
C GLU A 174 -9.21 47.66 1.34
N SER A 175 -10.36 47.52 0.68
CA SER A 175 -10.45 47.26 -0.76
C SER A 175 -10.04 48.48 -1.60
N ARG A 176 -10.32 49.70 -1.12
CA ARG A 176 -9.87 50.95 -1.77
C ARG A 176 -8.35 51.08 -1.74
N VAL A 177 -7.73 50.82 -0.59
CA VAL A 177 -6.26 50.88 -0.44
C VAL A 177 -5.58 49.85 -1.35
N ALA A 178 -6.08 48.61 -1.37
CA ALA A 178 -5.54 47.55 -2.23
C ALA A 178 -5.64 47.89 -3.73
N LEU A 179 -6.77 48.47 -4.17
CA LEU A 179 -6.94 48.94 -5.55
C LEU A 179 -5.98 50.11 -5.86
N CYS A 180 -5.79 51.03 -4.91
CA CYS A 180 -4.90 52.18 -5.07
C CYS A 180 -3.43 51.78 -5.19
N ASP A 181 -2.95 50.84 -4.38
CA ASP A 181 -1.59 50.29 -4.48
C ASP A 181 -1.36 49.61 -5.83
N LEU A 182 -2.34 48.82 -6.30
CA LEU A 182 -2.29 48.20 -7.60
C LEU A 182 -2.27 49.23 -8.74
N ALA A 183 -3.10 50.28 -8.63
CA ALA A 183 -3.19 51.36 -9.60
C ALA A 183 -1.84 52.10 -9.75
N GLU A 184 -1.18 52.41 -8.64
CA GLU A 184 0.13 53.06 -8.66
C GLU A 184 1.18 52.22 -9.37
N ASN A 185 1.22 50.92 -9.09
CA ASN A 185 2.18 50.01 -9.73
C ASN A 185 1.93 49.90 -11.23
N ILE A 186 0.68 49.69 -11.66
CA ILE A 186 0.31 49.61 -13.09
C ILE A 186 0.66 50.92 -13.81
N TYR A 187 0.28 52.07 -13.25
CA TYR A 187 0.58 53.36 -13.88
C TYR A 187 2.08 53.70 -13.88
N ARG A 188 2.84 53.22 -12.88
CA ARG A 188 4.31 53.38 -12.84
C ARG A 188 4.98 52.56 -13.94
N GLU A 189 4.60 51.29 -14.09
CA GLU A 189 5.12 50.41 -15.15
C GLU A 189 4.78 50.93 -16.55
N LEU A 190 3.58 51.47 -16.74
CA LEU A 190 3.15 52.08 -18.00
C LEU A 190 3.68 53.50 -18.23
N GLY A 191 4.43 54.08 -17.30
CA GLY A 191 4.95 55.45 -17.39
C GLY A 191 3.87 56.55 -17.36
N MET A 192 2.64 56.21 -16.97
CA MET A 192 1.44 57.06 -17.02
C MET A 192 1.32 58.07 -15.86
N LEU A 193 2.30 58.09 -14.95
CA LEU A 193 2.37 58.98 -13.79
C LEU A 193 3.12 60.31 -14.06
N LYS A 194 3.57 60.56 -15.30
CA LYS A 194 4.28 61.78 -15.71
C LYS A 194 3.33 62.78 -16.40
N GLY A 195 3.66 64.07 -16.33
CA GLY A 195 2.90 65.16 -16.97
C GLY A 195 1.62 65.58 -16.22
N LYS A 196 0.80 66.43 -16.85
CA LYS A 196 -0.44 67.00 -16.25
C LYS A 196 -1.44 65.90 -15.88
N GLN A 197 -1.74 64.99 -16.80
CA GLN A 197 -2.63 63.85 -16.55
C GLN A 197 -2.10 62.87 -15.49
N GLY A 198 -0.77 62.75 -15.35
CA GLY A 198 -0.15 61.94 -14.31
C GLY A 198 -0.37 62.51 -12.91
N LYS A 199 -0.37 63.85 -12.76
CA LYS A 199 -0.70 64.52 -11.49
C LYS A 199 -2.17 64.29 -11.12
N ASP A 200 -3.08 64.37 -12.08
CA ASP A 200 -4.51 64.15 -11.86
C ASP A 200 -4.80 62.70 -11.42
N ARG A 201 -4.12 61.71 -12.02
CA ARG A 201 -4.21 60.29 -11.61
C ARG A 201 -3.72 60.06 -10.18
N LYS A 202 -2.60 60.68 -9.78
CA LYS A 202 -2.08 60.59 -8.40
C LYS A 202 -3.02 61.23 -7.39
N ALA A 203 -3.54 62.43 -7.68
CA ALA A 203 -4.49 63.11 -6.81
C ALA A 203 -5.77 62.28 -6.62
N ARG A 204 -6.23 61.60 -7.67
CA ARG A 204 -7.39 60.71 -7.62
C ARG A 204 -7.15 59.46 -6.78
N ILE A 205 -5.99 58.81 -6.93
CA ILE A 205 -5.59 57.68 -6.09
C ILE A 205 -5.52 58.11 -4.62
N GLN A 206 -4.91 59.26 -4.34
CA GLN A 206 -4.79 59.78 -2.98
C GLN A 206 -6.16 60.06 -2.34
N LYS A 207 -7.09 60.66 -3.08
CA LYS A 207 -8.46 60.92 -2.61
C LYS A 207 -9.25 59.66 -2.29
N LEU A 208 -8.94 58.53 -2.95
CA LEU A 208 -9.59 57.25 -2.68
C LEU A 208 -8.95 56.48 -1.51
N ARG A 209 -7.76 56.89 -1.04
CA ARG A 209 -7.11 56.34 0.16
C ARG A 209 -7.63 56.97 1.45
N GLU A 210 -8.11 58.21 1.39
CA GLU A 210 -8.75 58.96 2.48
C GLU A 210 -10.19 58.48 2.73
#